data_AF-A0A369RG99-F1
#
_entry.id   AF-A0A369RG99-F1
#
_cell.length_a   1.000
_cell.length_b   1.000
_cell.length_c   1.000
_cell.angle_alpha   90.00
_cell.angle_beta   90.00
_cell.angle_gamma   90.00
#
_symmetry.space_group_name_H-M   'P 1'
#
loop_
_entity.id
_entity.type
_entity.pdbx_description
1 polymer ?
#
loop_
_entity_poly.entity_id
_entity_poly.type
_entity_poly.pdbx_seq_one_letter_code
_entity_poly.pdbx_strand_id
1 'polypeptide(L)'
;MAKGYETLKKVLSIINDKRDLDKDNIIEKIEKELEKEDQDLHKEWIDNKFDVNHEFASDHPKYLKFTLSRIAAEAGYTDILDALIASRANIRDKSGKGWTPVLNLAAKHGHIGTVEALLKIEGIKVDERYRLASQQKIAS
;
A
#
# COMPACT_ATOMS: atom_id res chain seq x y z
N MET A 1 20.71 2.60 7.09
CA MET A 1 20.17 2.62 5.71
C MET A 1 18.68 2.36 5.85
N ALA A 2 17.83 3.34 5.57
CA ALA A 2 16.38 3.21 5.77
C ALA A 2 15.84 2.14 4.82
N LYS A 3 15.43 0.98 5.34
CA LYS A 3 15.00 -0.21 4.57
C LYS A 3 13.48 -0.40 4.57
N GLY A 4 12.72 0.63 4.95
CA GLY A 4 11.31 0.49 5.33
C GLY A 4 10.45 -0.22 4.28
N TYR A 5 10.66 0.08 3.00
CA TYR A 5 9.91 -0.56 1.92
C TYR A 5 10.20 -2.06 1.81
N GLU A 6 11.48 -2.46 1.72
CA GLU A 6 11.86 -3.86 1.57
C GLU A 6 11.52 -4.68 2.83
N THR A 7 11.68 -4.08 4.02
CA THR A 7 11.24 -4.68 5.29
C THR A 7 9.75 -4.96 5.25
N LEU A 8 8.91 -3.96 4.94
CA LEU A 8 7.46 -4.14 4.95
C LEU A 8 7.01 -5.08 3.84
N LYS A 9 7.63 -5.05 2.66
CA LYS A 9 7.38 -6.03 1.59
C LYS A 9 7.69 -7.46 2.04
N LYS A 10 8.81 -7.68 2.74
CA LYS A 10 9.17 -8.97 3.33
C LYS A 10 8.12 -9.42 4.37
N VAL A 11 7.74 -8.54 5.28
CA VAL A 11 6.68 -8.80 6.28
C VAL A 11 5.38 -9.21 5.61
N LEU A 12 4.92 -8.45 4.60
CA LEU A 12 3.71 -8.78 3.86
C LEU A 12 3.82 -10.12 3.11
N SER A 13 4.99 -10.46 2.57
CA SER A 13 5.21 -11.77 1.96
C SER A 13 5.05 -12.91 2.98
N ILE A 14 5.58 -12.75 4.20
CA ILE A 14 5.51 -13.77 5.26
C ILE A 14 4.06 -14.00 5.70
N ILE A 15 3.27 -12.94 5.83
CA ILE A 15 1.87 -13.08 6.25
C ILE A 15 0.96 -13.55 5.11
N ASN A 16 1.30 -13.27 3.85
CA ASN A 16 0.53 -13.73 2.69
C ASN A 16 0.42 -15.27 2.65
N ASP A 17 1.43 -15.98 3.17
CA ASP A 17 1.44 -17.44 3.27
C ASP A 17 0.57 -17.96 4.43
N LYS A 18 0.21 -17.10 5.39
CA LYS A 18 -0.61 -17.42 6.56
C LYS A 18 -2.08 -17.21 6.20
N ARG A 19 -2.72 -18.24 5.63
CA ARG A 19 -4.18 -18.31 5.33
C ARG A 19 -5.01 -17.74 6.48
N ASP A 20 -6.19 -17.17 6.19
CA ASP A 20 -7.21 -16.60 7.11
C ASP A 20 -7.22 -15.08 7.34
N LEU A 21 -6.58 -14.30 6.47
CA LEU A 21 -6.50 -12.84 6.64
C LEU A 21 -7.87 -12.16 6.53
N ASP A 22 -8.17 -11.30 7.51
CA ASP A 22 -9.38 -10.48 7.55
C ASP A 22 -9.12 -9.14 8.25
N LYS A 23 -10.17 -8.30 8.32
CA LYS A 23 -10.09 -6.97 8.90
C LYS A 23 -9.72 -6.94 10.38
N ASP A 24 -10.00 -8.03 11.10
CA ASP A 24 -9.89 -8.13 12.54
C ASP A 24 -8.47 -8.62 12.94
N ASN A 25 -7.79 -9.35 12.05
CA ASN A 25 -6.47 -9.92 12.32
C ASN A 25 -5.30 -9.33 11.50
N ILE A 26 -5.57 -8.61 10.41
CA ILE A 26 -4.49 -8.18 9.49
C ILE A 26 -3.47 -7.27 10.15
N ILE A 27 -3.91 -6.31 10.97
CA ILE A 27 -3.02 -5.35 11.63
C ILE A 27 -2.14 -6.06 12.66
N GLU A 28 -2.73 -6.91 13.51
CA GLU A 28 -2.02 -7.68 14.53
C GLU A 28 -0.96 -8.61 13.89
N LYS A 29 -1.28 -9.24 12.76
CA LYS A 29 -0.33 -10.11 12.05
C LYS A 29 0.83 -9.33 11.44
N ILE A 30 0.57 -8.16 10.85
CA ILE A 30 1.63 -7.29 10.32
C ILE A 30 2.51 -6.79 11.47
N GLU A 31 1.92 -6.32 12.56
CA GLU A 31 2.60 -5.83 13.76
C GLU A 31 3.58 -6.87 14.30
N LYS A 32 3.09 -8.09 14.57
CA LYS A 32 3.90 -9.19 15.13
C LYS A 32 5.07 -9.60 14.26
N GLU A 33 4.93 -9.55 12.94
CA GLU A 33 6.04 -9.87 12.03
C GLU A 33 6.98 -8.68 11.86
N LEU A 34 6.46 -7.45 11.86
CA LEU A 34 7.25 -6.23 11.79
C LEU A 34 8.14 -6.07 13.03
N GLU A 35 7.63 -6.35 14.23
CA GLU A 35 8.40 -6.31 15.48
C GLU A 35 9.67 -7.19 15.43
N LYS A 36 9.57 -8.35 14.78
CA LYS A 36 10.69 -9.30 14.63
C LYS A 36 11.72 -8.82 13.61
N GLU A 37 11.26 -8.14 12.57
CA GLU A 37 12.07 -7.76 11.41
C GLU A 37 12.74 -6.39 11.59
N ASP A 38 12.05 -5.42 12.18
CA ASP A 38 12.52 -4.04 12.33
C ASP A 38 11.83 -3.32 13.50
N GLN A 39 12.49 -3.28 14.66
CA GLN A 39 11.95 -2.67 15.88
C GLN A 39 11.76 -1.15 15.76
N ASP A 40 12.58 -0.47 14.96
CA ASP A 40 12.47 0.98 14.78
C ASP A 40 11.24 1.32 13.95
N LEU A 41 11.02 0.57 12.86
CA LEU A 41 9.83 0.72 12.02
C LEU A 41 8.55 0.27 12.73
N HIS A 42 8.63 -0.78 13.56
CA HIS A 42 7.55 -1.18 14.45
C HIS A 42 7.18 -0.06 15.43
N LYS A 43 8.18 0.56 16.06
CA LYS A 43 7.99 1.68 16.97
C LYS A 43 7.40 2.90 16.27
N GLU A 44 7.86 3.22 15.07
CA GLU A 44 7.24 4.27 14.23
C GLU A 44 5.75 4.01 14.05
N TRP A 45 5.36 2.77 13.75
CA TRP A 45 3.95 2.44 13.53
C TRP A 45 3.13 2.44 14.84
N ILE A 46 3.73 2.01 15.97
CA ILE A 46 3.14 2.16 17.33
C ILE A 46 2.84 3.63 17.64
N ASP A 47 3.81 4.53 17.39
CA ASP A 47 3.68 5.96 17.65
C ASP A 47 2.54 6.57 16.79
N ASN A 48 2.26 5.96 15.64
CA ASN A 48 1.13 6.27 14.76
C ASN A 48 -0.12 5.41 15.01
N LYS A 49 -0.19 4.72 16.16
CA LYS A 49 -1.33 3.94 16.65
C LYS A 49 -1.78 2.85 15.67
N PHE A 50 -0.84 2.25 14.96
CA PHE A 50 -1.09 1.24 13.94
C PHE A 50 -2.11 1.67 12.87
N ASP A 51 -2.12 2.96 12.51
CA ASP A 51 -3.00 3.45 11.46
C ASP A 51 -2.72 2.67 10.16
N VAL A 52 -3.75 2.01 9.63
CA VAL A 52 -3.71 1.27 8.37
C VAL A 52 -3.33 2.16 7.18
N ASN A 53 -3.55 3.47 7.31
CA ASN A 53 -3.23 4.49 6.32
C ASN A 53 -1.90 5.18 6.57
N HIS A 54 -1.12 4.73 7.56
CA HIS A 54 0.18 5.30 7.86
C HIS A 54 1.08 5.33 6.62
N GLU A 55 1.65 6.51 6.37
CA GLU A 55 2.56 6.73 5.25
C GLU A 55 4.01 6.54 5.73
N PHE A 56 4.54 5.33 5.55
CA PHE A 56 5.93 5.01 5.85
C PHE A 56 6.87 5.74 4.91
N ALA A 57 7.99 6.24 5.44
CA ALA A 57 9.05 6.82 4.63
C ALA A 57 9.70 5.77 3.73
N SER A 58 9.92 6.13 2.48
CA SER A 58 10.51 5.28 1.46
C SER A 58 11.92 5.73 1.12
N ASP A 59 12.86 4.78 1.01
CA ASP A 59 14.17 4.99 0.43
C ASP A 59 14.19 4.80 -1.10
N HIS A 60 13.07 4.35 -1.68
CA HIS A 60 12.96 4.11 -3.11
C HIS A 60 13.08 5.44 -3.89
N PRO A 61 13.95 5.54 -4.92
CA PRO A 61 14.25 6.81 -5.61
C PRO A 61 13.04 7.44 -6.33
N LYS A 62 12.00 6.65 -6.58
CA LYS A 62 10.77 7.07 -7.26
C LYS A 62 9.64 7.49 -6.31
N TYR A 63 9.62 7.00 -5.07
CA TYR A 63 8.49 7.16 -4.16
C TYR A 63 9.02 7.66 -2.83
N LEU A 64 8.50 8.79 -2.34
CA LEU A 64 8.94 9.36 -1.06
C LEU A 64 8.29 8.66 0.14
N LYS A 65 7.10 8.09 -0.05
CA LYS A 65 6.36 7.37 0.98
C LYS A 65 5.56 6.21 0.38
N PHE A 66 5.14 5.27 1.21
CA PHE A 66 4.25 4.19 0.83
C PHE A 66 3.30 3.81 1.97
N THR A 67 2.20 3.14 1.62
CA THR A 67 1.25 2.55 2.57
C THR A 67 1.24 1.03 2.37
N LEU A 68 0.73 0.30 3.35
CA LEU A 68 0.59 -1.16 3.26
C LEU A 68 -0.24 -1.59 2.04
N SER A 69 -1.33 -0.87 1.75
CA SER A 69 -2.20 -1.15 0.59
C SER A 69 -1.47 -1.02 -0.75
N ARG A 70 -0.50 -0.10 -0.85
CA ARG A 70 0.31 0.08 -2.06
C ARG A 70 1.28 -1.06 -2.27
N ILE A 71 1.97 -1.50 -1.21
CA ILE A 71 2.88 -2.64 -1.30
C ILE A 71 2.08 -3.90 -1.67
N ALA A 72 0.95 -4.14 -1.01
CA ALA A 72 0.09 -5.28 -1.31
C ALA A 72 -0.37 -5.28 -2.78
N ALA A 73 -0.80 -4.13 -3.31
CA ALA A 73 -1.20 -4.02 -4.71
C ALA A 73 -0.05 -4.16 -5.70
N GLU A 74 1.13 -3.60 -5.39
CA GLU A 74 2.32 -3.73 -6.23
C GLU A 74 2.88 -5.17 -6.26
N ALA A 75 2.70 -5.93 -5.18
CA ALA A 75 3.14 -7.32 -5.07
C ALA A 75 2.06 -8.35 -5.45
N GLY A 76 0.80 -7.92 -5.64
CA GLY A 76 -0.31 -8.81 -5.99
C GLY A 76 -0.89 -9.62 -4.83
N TYR A 77 -0.65 -9.17 -3.59
CA TYR A 77 -1.17 -9.81 -2.38
C TYR A 77 -2.65 -9.47 -2.18
N THR A 78 -3.50 -10.12 -2.98
CA THR A 78 -4.95 -9.81 -3.07
C THR A 78 -5.64 -9.98 -1.72
N ASP A 79 -5.41 -11.09 -1.00
CA ASP A 79 -6.05 -11.35 0.29
C ASP A 79 -5.63 -10.33 1.36
N ILE A 80 -4.35 -9.94 1.38
CA ILE A 80 -3.86 -8.85 2.23
C ILE A 80 -4.57 -7.54 1.87
N LEU A 81 -4.66 -7.21 0.57
CA LEU A 81 -5.26 -5.97 0.13
C LEU A 81 -6.75 -5.92 0.50
N ASP A 82 -7.49 -7.00 0.32
CA ASP A 82 -8.90 -7.12 0.69
C ASP A 82 -9.09 -6.94 2.21
N ALA A 83 -8.24 -7.58 3.02
CA ALA A 83 -8.26 -7.42 4.47
C ALA A 83 -7.97 -5.98 4.90
N LEU A 84 -6.93 -5.34 4.32
CA LEU A 84 -6.60 -3.95 4.59
C LEU A 84 -7.74 -2.99 4.21
N ILE A 85 -8.38 -3.21 3.06
CA ILE A 85 -9.54 -2.43 2.61
C ILE A 85 -10.71 -2.59 3.58
N ALA A 86 -10.97 -3.82 4.05
CA ALA A 86 -11.98 -4.09 5.05
C ALA A 86 -11.63 -3.42 6.41
N SER A 87 -10.34 -3.23 6.71
CA SER A 87 -9.83 -2.40 7.82
C SER A 87 -9.80 -0.89 7.52
N ARG A 88 -10.45 -0.43 6.44
CA ARG A 88 -10.55 0.99 6.03
C ARG A 88 -9.26 1.61 5.48
N ALA A 89 -8.44 0.81 4.80
CA ALA A 89 -7.33 1.34 4.01
C ALA A 89 -7.82 2.24 2.86
N ASN A 90 -7.17 3.39 2.73
CA ASN A 90 -7.39 4.37 1.68
C ASN A 90 -6.70 3.91 0.40
N ILE A 91 -7.50 3.44 -0.55
CA ILE A 91 -7.02 3.03 -1.89
C ILE A 91 -7.19 4.12 -2.95
N ARG A 92 -7.88 5.22 -2.58
CA ARG A 92 -8.26 6.33 -3.46
C ARG A 92 -7.40 7.57 -3.25
N ASP A 93 -6.39 7.48 -2.37
CA ASP A 93 -5.63 8.65 -1.98
C ASP A 93 -4.82 9.20 -3.16
N LYS A 94 -4.85 10.53 -3.28
CA LYS A 94 -4.17 11.33 -4.31
C LYS A 94 -3.16 12.25 -3.64
N SER A 95 -2.46 11.79 -2.60
CA SER A 95 -1.32 12.52 -2.06
C SER A 95 -0.40 12.90 -3.23
N GLY A 96 0.15 14.12 -3.22
CA GLY A 96 0.46 14.90 -4.43
C GLY A 96 1.43 14.32 -5.49
N LYS A 97 2.26 15.18 -6.10
CA LYS A 97 3.12 14.79 -7.23
C LYS A 97 3.89 13.49 -6.94
N GLY A 98 3.68 12.46 -7.79
CA GLY A 98 4.41 11.18 -7.74
C GLY A 98 3.62 10.00 -7.18
N TRP A 99 2.42 10.21 -6.62
CA TRP A 99 1.59 9.12 -6.14
C TRP A 99 0.86 8.42 -7.30
N THR A 100 1.10 7.12 -7.44
CA THR A 100 0.43 6.26 -8.42
C THR A 100 -0.77 5.58 -7.74
N PRO A 101 -2.01 5.70 -8.24
CA PRO A 101 -3.17 5.05 -7.61
C PRO A 101 -2.95 3.54 -7.38
N VAL A 102 -3.55 2.99 -6.31
CA VAL A 102 -3.39 1.58 -5.93
C VAL A 102 -3.77 0.63 -7.07
N LEU A 103 -4.86 0.93 -7.78
CA LEU A 103 -5.29 0.20 -8.98
C LEU A 103 -4.20 0.18 -10.07
N ASN A 104 -3.55 1.31 -10.33
CA ASN A 104 -2.53 1.42 -11.36
C ASN A 104 -1.28 0.61 -10.99
N LEU A 105 -0.96 0.46 -9.70
CA LEU A 105 0.16 -0.39 -9.26
C LEU A 105 -0.11 -1.86 -9.58
N ALA A 106 -1.30 -2.37 -9.23
CA ALA A 106 -1.71 -3.74 -9.54
C ALA A 106 -1.76 -3.99 -11.05
N ALA A 107 -2.34 -3.05 -11.81
CA ALA A 107 -2.43 -3.16 -13.26
C ALA A 107 -1.05 -3.12 -13.95
N LYS A 108 -0.15 -2.23 -13.51
CA LYS A 108 1.21 -2.09 -14.06
C LYS A 108 2.04 -3.37 -13.90
N HIS A 109 1.82 -4.12 -12.83
CA HIS A 109 2.55 -5.37 -12.55
C HIS A 109 1.77 -6.63 -12.97
N GLY A 110 0.60 -6.48 -13.59
CA GLY A 110 -0.16 -7.60 -14.15
C GLY A 110 -0.90 -8.45 -13.11
N HIS A 111 -1.17 -7.93 -11.91
CA HIS A 111 -1.86 -8.65 -10.86
C HIS A 111 -3.38 -8.64 -11.08
N ILE A 112 -3.84 -9.47 -12.02
CA ILE A 112 -5.24 -9.51 -12.49
C ILE A 112 -6.23 -9.70 -11.35
N GLY A 113 -6.01 -10.66 -10.45
CA GLY A 113 -6.92 -10.91 -9.31
C GLY A 113 -7.05 -9.68 -8.40
N THR A 114 -5.95 -8.98 -8.14
CA THR A 114 -5.94 -7.73 -7.37
C THR A 114 -6.67 -6.61 -8.10
N VAL A 115 -6.49 -6.50 -9.42
CA VAL A 115 -7.22 -5.52 -10.25
C VAL A 115 -8.73 -5.80 -10.20
N GLU A 116 -9.14 -7.05 -10.37
CA GLU A 116 -10.55 -7.45 -10.30
C GLU A 116 -11.17 -7.18 -8.92
N ALA A 117 -10.45 -7.44 -7.83
CA ALA A 117 -10.88 -7.14 -6.48
C ALA A 117 -11.10 -5.63 -6.29
N LEU A 118 -10.13 -4.82 -6.72
CA LEU A 118 -10.22 -3.36 -6.66
C LEU A 118 -11.40 -2.82 -7.49
N LEU A 119 -11.60 -3.32 -8.71
CA LEU A 119 -12.69 -2.86 -9.60
C LEU A 119 -14.10 -3.12 -9.05
N LYS A 120 -14.25 -4.03 -8.08
CA LYS A 120 -15.54 -4.26 -7.38
C LYS A 120 -15.87 -3.18 -6.35
N ILE A 121 -14.91 -2.32 -6.00
CA ILE A 121 -15.09 -1.31 -4.96
C ILE A 121 -15.79 -0.09 -5.55
N GLU A 122 -16.88 0.31 -4.89
CA GLU A 122 -17.72 1.40 -5.35
C GLU A 122 -16.93 2.72 -5.49
N GLY A 123 -17.07 3.36 -6.66
CA GLY A 123 -16.46 4.65 -6.94
C GLY A 123 -14.97 4.61 -7.28
N ILE A 124 -14.34 3.45 -7.44
CA ILE A 124 -13.02 3.38 -8.08
C ILE A 124 -13.11 3.94 -9.50
N LYS A 125 -12.17 4.83 -9.84
CA LYS A 125 -12.08 5.47 -11.15
C LYS A 125 -10.95 4.82 -11.95
N VAL A 126 -11.32 4.14 -13.03
CA VAL A 126 -10.39 3.39 -13.90
C VAL A 126 -9.54 4.33 -14.77
N ASP A 127 -10.09 5.49 -15.13
CA ASP A 127 -9.44 6.47 -16.01
C ASP A 127 -8.57 7.51 -15.28
N GLU A 128 -8.12 7.23 -14.05
CA GLU A 128 -7.20 8.13 -13.34
C GLU A 128 -5.81 8.08 -13.95
N ARG A 129 -5.66 8.80 -15.06
CA ARG A 129 -4.38 9.04 -15.73
C ARG A 129 -3.51 9.88 -14.81
N TYR A 130 -2.24 9.50 -14.75
CA TYR A 130 -1.15 10.19 -14.08
C TYR A 130 -1.16 11.69 -14.47
N ARG A 131 -1.74 12.57 -13.65
CA ARG A 131 -1.59 14.02 -13.82
C ARG A 131 -0.18 14.38 -13.38
N LEU A 132 0.77 14.25 -14.29
CA LEU A 132 2.01 15.02 -14.20
C LEU A 132 1.60 16.49 -14.11
N ALA A 133 1.75 17.09 -12.93
CA ALA A 133 1.59 18.52 -12.73
C ALA A 133 2.76 19.32 -13.38
N SER A 134 3.09 18.96 -14.63
CA SER A 134 3.95 19.70 -15.56
C SER A 134 3.19 20.16 -16.82
N GLN A 135 1.92 19.81 -17.02
CA GLN A 135 1.13 20.35 -18.14
C GLN A 135 0.30 21.61 -17.81
N GLN A 136 0.48 22.23 -16.63
CA GLN A 136 -0.16 23.52 -16.32
C GLN A 136 0.69 24.76 -16.67
N LYS A 137 1.70 24.62 -17.53
CA LYS A 137 2.45 25.77 -18.07
C LYS A 137 2.77 25.62 -19.56
N ILE A 138 1.75 25.42 -20.39
CA ILE A 138 1.81 25.83 -21.81
C ILE A 138 0.41 26.27 -22.26
N ALA A 139 -0.12 27.34 -21.65
CA ALA A 139 -1.25 28.09 -22.18
C ALA A 139 -1.32 29.46 -21.47
N SER A 140 -0.49 30.39 -21.94
CA SER A 140 -0.75 31.83 -22.05
C SER A 140 0.50 32.50 -22.64
#